data_AF-A0A450TS11-F1
#
_entry.id   AF-A0A450TS11-F1
#
_cell.length_a   1.000
_cell.length_b   1.000
_cell.length_c   1.000
_cell.angle_alpha   90.00
_cell.angle_beta   90.00
_cell.angle_gamma   90.00
#
_symmetry.space_group_name_H-M   'P 1'
#
loop_
_entity.id
_entity.type
_entity.pdbx_description
1 polymer ?
#
loop_
_entity_poly.entity_id
_entity_poly.type
_entity_poly.pdbx_seq_one_letter_code
_entity_poly.pdbx_strand_id
1 'polypeptide(L)'
;MSHDQNFKNLILDYPRAALEFFAREEVETIPPTARIMPVRQEQLKKRLGDRFRELDTPLLVEFSREKKQAVLFILEEETETRYFSIHRLIHYCV
;
A
#
# COMPACT_ATOMS: atom_id res chain seq x y z
N MET A 1 -11.85 19.88 2.06
CA MET A 1 -11.56 18.48 1.66
C MET A 1 -10.13 18.20 2.07
N SER A 2 -9.88 17.13 2.82
CA SER A 2 -8.51 16.74 3.19
C SER A 2 -7.75 16.38 1.91
N HIS A 3 -6.59 17.01 1.67
CA HIS A 3 -5.73 16.74 0.49
C HIS A 3 -5.39 15.25 0.37
N ASP A 4 -5.29 14.58 1.51
CA ASP A 4 -5.04 13.15 1.67
C ASP A 4 -6.07 12.26 0.95
N GLN A 5 -7.36 12.66 0.92
CA GLN A 5 -8.39 11.84 0.28
C GLN A 5 -8.23 11.75 -1.25
N ASN A 6 -7.74 12.81 -1.89
CA ASN A 6 -7.50 12.80 -3.34
C ASN A 6 -6.31 11.90 -3.69
N PHE A 7 -5.28 11.89 -2.85
CA PHE A 7 -4.13 10.99 -3.00
C PHE A 7 -4.55 9.53 -2.85
N LYS A 8 -5.35 9.23 -1.82
CA LYS A 8 -5.93 7.90 -1.62
C LYS A 8 -6.76 7.45 -2.81
N ASN A 9 -7.64 8.31 -3.31
CA ASN A 9 -8.47 8.00 -4.48
C ASN A 9 -7.62 7.73 -5.73
N LEU A 10 -6.58 8.53 -5.99
CA LEU A 10 -5.68 8.32 -7.13
C LEU A 10 -5.06 6.91 -7.11
N ILE A 11 -4.58 6.46 -5.96
CA ILE A 11 -3.94 5.15 -5.82
C ILE A 11 -4.98 4.02 -5.95
N LEU A 12 -6.16 4.19 -5.37
CA LEU A 12 -7.21 3.16 -5.40
C LEU A 12 -7.87 3.03 -6.79
N ASP A 13 -8.09 4.16 -7.48
CA ASP A 13 -8.73 4.19 -8.80
C ASP A 13 -7.75 3.83 -9.92
N TYR A 14 -6.46 4.16 -9.76
CA TYR A 14 -5.42 3.94 -10.76
C TYR A 14 -4.18 3.24 -10.18
N PRO A 15 -4.31 2.03 -9.59
CA PRO A 15 -3.25 1.42 -8.80
C PRO A 15 -1.99 1.13 -9.62
N ARG A 16 -2.12 0.70 -10.88
CA ARG A 16 -0.95 0.46 -11.73
C ARG A 16 -0.21 1.75 -12.06
N ALA A 17 -0.93 2.77 -12.54
CA ALA A 17 -0.32 4.06 -12.90
C ALA A 17 0.30 4.74 -11.66
N ALA A 18 -0.32 4.61 -10.49
CA ALA A 18 0.24 5.06 -9.24
C ALA A 18 1.57 4.36 -8.92
N LEU A 19 1.63 3.03 -9.02
CA LEU A 19 2.89 2.31 -8.83
C LEU A 19 3.94 2.69 -9.90
N GLU A 20 3.55 2.92 -11.16
CA GLU A 20 4.48 3.38 -12.21
C GLU A 20 5.07 4.77 -11.91
N PHE A 21 4.33 5.58 -11.14
CA PHE A 21 4.76 6.90 -10.69
C PHE A 21 5.67 6.82 -9.45
N PHE A 22 5.31 6.03 -8.44
CA PHE A 22 6.03 5.97 -7.15
C PHE A 22 7.13 4.91 -7.07
N ALA A 23 7.04 3.83 -7.85
CA ALA A 23 7.88 2.62 -7.77
C ALA A 23 8.15 2.06 -9.17
N ARG A 24 8.62 2.92 -10.09
CA ARG A 24 8.75 2.60 -11.52
C ARG A 24 9.58 1.33 -11.76
N GLU A 25 10.74 1.23 -11.12
CA GLU A 25 11.68 0.12 -11.32
C GLU A 25 11.04 -1.22 -10.92
N GLU A 26 10.26 -1.22 -9.84
CA GLU A 26 9.54 -2.40 -9.39
C GLU A 26 8.42 -2.77 -10.36
N VAL A 27 7.68 -1.79 -10.90
CA VAL A 27 6.58 -2.06 -11.84
C VAL A 27 7.03 -2.61 -13.18
N GLU A 28 8.21 -2.26 -13.66
CA GLU A 28 8.77 -2.83 -14.90
C GLU A 28 8.87 -4.36 -14.82
N THR A 29 9.03 -4.92 -13.62
CA THR A 29 9.08 -6.37 -13.38
C THR A 29 7.68 -7.01 -13.23
N ILE A 30 6.63 -6.20 -13.05
CA ILE A 30 5.26 -6.67 -12.84
C ILE A 30 4.60 -6.93 -14.20
N PRO A 31 4.29 -8.21 -14.55
CA PRO A 31 3.68 -8.52 -15.82
C PRO A 31 2.30 -7.84 -15.95
N PRO A 32 1.85 -7.52 -17.17
CA PRO A 32 0.52 -6.92 -17.38
C PRO A 32 -0.65 -7.78 -16.85
N THR A 33 -0.43 -9.09 -16.72
CA THR A 33 -1.41 -10.05 -16.19
C THR A 33 -1.45 -10.12 -14.66
N ALA A 34 -0.52 -9.46 -13.97
CA ALA A 34 -0.53 -9.43 -12.51
C ALA A 34 -1.77 -8.71 -11.98
N ARG A 35 -2.36 -9.26 -10.93
CA ARG A 35 -3.52 -8.65 -10.28
C ARG A 35 -3.05 -7.69 -9.21
N ILE A 36 -3.39 -6.41 -9.35
CA ILE A 36 -3.12 -5.38 -8.35
C ILE A 36 -4.42 -5.07 -7.63
N MET A 37 -4.46 -5.23 -6.32
CA MET A 37 -5.68 -4.99 -5.53
C MET A 37 -5.37 -4.25 -4.24
N PRO A 38 -6.28 -3.37 -3.78
CA PRO A 38 -6.17 -2.82 -2.44
C PRO A 38 -6.38 -3.92 -1.40
N VAL A 39 -5.64 -3.86 -0.30
CA VAL A 39 -5.86 -4.70 0.88
C VAL A 39 -6.36 -3.87 2.05
N ARG A 40 -6.78 -4.54 3.14
CA ARG A 40 -7.30 -3.84 4.32
C ARG A 40 -6.25 -2.84 4.83
N GLN A 41 -6.69 -1.60 5.01
CA GLN A 41 -5.92 -0.52 5.60
C GLN A 41 -5.64 -0.78 7.09
N GLU A 42 -6.57 -1.43 7.79
CA GLU A 42 -6.40 -1.79 9.20
C GLU A 42 -5.73 -3.16 9.38
N GLN A 43 -4.67 -3.20 10.21
CA GLN A 43 -4.06 -4.45 10.65
C GLN A 43 -4.96 -5.19 11.65
N LEU A 44 -4.94 -6.52 11.62
CA LEU A 44 -5.55 -7.34 12.67
C LEU A 44 -4.91 -7.01 14.03
N LYS A 45 -5.76 -6.74 15.03
CA LYS A 45 -5.29 -6.51 16.39
C LYS A 45 -4.75 -7.79 17.01
N LYS A 46 -3.65 -7.67 17.76
CA LYS A 46 -3.16 -8.76 18.62
C LYS A 46 -4.06 -8.94 19.85
N ARG A 47 -4.60 -7.85 20.39
CA ARG A 47 -5.59 -7.85 21.48
C ARG A 47 -6.70 -6.85 21.20
N LEU A 48 -7.93 -7.15 21.63
CA LEU A 48 -9.11 -6.31 21.34
C LEU A 48 -8.95 -4.84 21.80
N GLY A 49 -8.23 -4.61 22.90
CA GLY A 49 -7.97 -3.28 23.45
C GLY A 49 -6.85 -2.49 22.77
N ASP A 50 -6.11 -3.09 21.83
CA ASP A 50 -5.04 -2.39 21.13
C ASP A 50 -5.61 -1.30 20.21
N ARG A 51 -4.86 -0.22 19.99
CA ARG A 51 -5.22 0.79 18.99
C ARG A 51 -5.12 0.19 17.58
N PHE A 52 -6.03 0.59 16.71
CA PHE A 52 -5.90 0.28 15.28
C PHE A 52 -4.69 1.02 14.72
N ARG A 53 -4.05 0.39 13.74
CA ARG A 53 -3.04 1.02 12.90
C ARG A 53 -3.58 0.96 11.48
N GLU A 54 -3.68 2.12 10.84
CA GLU A 54 -4.23 2.27 9.51
C GLU A 54 -3.11 2.62 8.53
N LEU A 55 -3.00 1.84 7.46
CA LEU A 55 -2.22 2.20 6.28
C LEU A 55 -3.09 3.02 5.36
N ASP A 56 -2.51 4.04 4.72
CA ASP A 56 -3.29 4.87 3.81
C ASP A 56 -3.76 4.07 2.60
N THR A 57 -2.84 3.42 1.87
CA THR A 57 -3.20 2.70 0.63
C THR A 57 -2.30 1.49 0.36
N PRO A 58 -2.46 0.38 1.09
CA PRO A 58 -1.70 -0.82 0.82
C PRO A 58 -2.23 -1.55 -0.44
N LEU A 59 -1.32 -1.91 -1.35
CA LEU A 59 -1.63 -2.61 -2.60
C LEU A 59 -0.92 -3.97 -2.65
N LEU A 60 -1.68 -5.03 -2.88
CA LEU A 60 -1.16 -6.38 -3.13
C LEU A 60 -1.07 -6.63 -4.63
N VAL A 61 0.13 -7.00 -5.09
CA VAL A 61 0.40 -7.44 -6.46
C VAL A 61 0.61 -8.94 -6.47
N GLU A 62 -0.30 -9.68 -7.10
CA GLU A 62 -0.17 -11.13 -7.32
C GLU A 62 0.29 -11.43 -8.74
N PHE A 63 1.45 -12.08 -8.88
CA PHE A 63 2.09 -12.36 -10.18
C PHE A 63 1.47 -13.57 -10.89
N SER A 64 1.08 -14.57 -10.11
CA SER A 64 0.41 -15.78 -10.59
C SER A 64 -0.47 -16.33 -9.47
N ARG A 65 -1.65 -16.85 -9.82
CA ARG A 65 -2.48 -17.58 -8.85
C ARG A 65 -1.90 -18.95 -8.51
N GLU A 66 -1.09 -19.52 -9.40
CA GLU A 66 -0.53 -20.86 -9.27
C GLU A 66 0.77 -20.85 -8.47
N LYS A 67 1.65 -19.89 -8.78
CA LYS A 67 2.85 -19.61 -7.99
C LYS A 67 2.48 -18.51 -7.01
N LYS A 68 2.30 -18.84 -5.73
CA LYS A 68 1.98 -17.92 -4.62
C LYS A 68 3.08 -16.87 -4.39
N GLN A 69 3.35 -16.06 -5.40
CA GLN A 69 4.31 -14.97 -5.42
C GLN A 69 3.50 -13.68 -5.44
N ALA A 70 3.66 -12.90 -4.38
CA ALA A 70 3.03 -11.62 -4.25
C ALA A 70 4.00 -10.61 -3.66
N VAL A 71 3.80 -9.35 -4.02
CA VAL A 71 4.51 -8.20 -3.46
C VAL A 71 3.47 -7.27 -2.84
N LEU A 72 3.76 -6.80 -1.63
CA LEU A 72 2.95 -5.80 -0.94
C LEU A 72 3.63 -4.44 -1.05
N PHE A 73 2.94 -3.48 -1.66
CA PHE A 73 3.34 -2.08 -1.66
C PHE A 73 2.61 -1.35 -0.55
N ILE A 74 3.36 -0.58 0.23
CA ILE A 74 2.82 0.26 1.30
C ILE A 74 3.12 1.70 0.93
N LEU A 75 2.07 2.47 0.64
CA LEU A 75 2.15 3.89 0.34
C LEU A 75 1.57 4.68 1.51
N GLU A 76 2.32 5.69 1.97
CA GLU A 76 1.96 6.60 3.05
C GLU A 76 2.20 8.03 2.58
N GLU A 77 1.18 8.87 2.70
CA GLU A 77 1.28 10.30 2.39
C GLU A 77 1.43 11.06 3.69
N GLU A 78 2.44 11.92 3.77
CA GLU A 78 2.63 12.79 4.92
C GLU A 78 2.91 14.21 4.42
N THR A 79 1.87 15.05 4.45
CA THR A 79 1.96 16.44 4.01
C THR A 79 3.02 17.21 4.81
N GLU A 80 3.19 16.89 6.10
CA GLU A 80 4.25 17.42 6.94
C GLU A 80 5.31 16.35 7.23
N THR A 81 6.49 16.49 6.62
CA THR A 81 7.60 15.52 6.72
C THR A 81 7.98 15.13 8.16
N ARG A 82 7.77 16.01 9.13
CA ARG A 82 8.08 15.73 10.55
C ARG A 82 7.23 14.62 11.18
N TYR A 83 6.07 14.30 10.58
CA TYR A 83 5.20 13.23 11.07
C TYR A 83 5.49 11.89 10.40
N PHE A 84 6.25 11.88 9.30
CA PHE A 84 6.70 10.64 8.68
C PHE A 84 7.54 9.81 9.65
N SER A 85 7.23 8.51 9.73
CA SER A 85 7.97 7.57 10.57
C SER A 85 8.08 6.22 9.89
N ILE A 86 9.29 5.89 9.42
CA ILE A 86 9.57 4.57 8.84
C ILE A 86 9.28 3.41 9.80
N HIS A 87 9.33 3.65 11.11
CA HIS A 87 8.99 2.65 12.11
C HIS A 87 7.50 2.27 12.06
N ARG A 88 6.60 3.18 11.65
CA ARG A 88 5.18 2.86 11.44
C ARG A 88 5.02 1.85 10.29
N LEU A 89 5.72 2.06 9.18
CA LEU A 89 5.69 1.18 8.01
C LEU A 89 6.23 -0.23 8.34
N ILE A 90 7.34 -0.31 9.08
CA ILE A 90 7.95 -1.60 9.45
C ILE A 90 6.96 -2.53 10.16
N HIS A 91 6.07 -2.00 10.99
CA HIS A 91 5.09 -2.81 11.72
C HIS A 91 4.05 -3.54 10.86
N TYR A 92 3.95 -3.21 9.58
CA TYR A 92 3.11 -3.92 8.63
C TYR A 92 3.87 -5.04 7.90
N CYS A 93 5.20 -5.03 7.98
CA CYS A 93 6.08 -6.01 7.36
C CYS A 93 6.57 -7.09 8.34
N VAL A 94 6.54 -6.85 9.66
CA VAL A 94 7.00 -7.75 10.75
C VAL A 94 5.99 -7.85 11.89
#